data_AF-C8P777-F1
#
_entry.id   AF-C8P777-F1
#
_cell.length_a   1.000
_cell.length_b   1.000
_cell.length_c   1.000
_cell.angle_alpha   90.00
_cell.angle_beta   90.00
_cell.angle_gamma   90.00
#
_symmetry.space_group_name_H-M   'P 1'
#
loop_
_entity.id
_entity.type
_entity.pdbx_description
1 polymer ?
#
loop_
_entity_poly.entity_id
_entity_poly.type
_entity_poly.pdbx_seq_one_letter_code
_entity_poly.pdbx_strand_id
1 'polypeptide(L)'
;MWSEFKLMEVASRVFGSICNQINQQGYIENRSGAKYFTIIAPCGGKRCYEVNLEWLENIVDGWNEERAKWEMAKDIVGQLSFASFGSTPLLELTDEDRVFFDGLTDKLFSVIA
;
A
#
# COMPACT_ATOMS: atom_id res chain seq x y z
N MET A 1 0.68 12.47 20.71
CA MET A 1 1.48 11.44 20.03
C MET A 1 0.68 10.15 20.02
N TRP A 2 0.47 9.56 18.84
CA TRP A 2 -0.27 8.30 18.69
C TRP A 2 0.63 7.14 19.12
N SER A 3 0.06 6.04 19.62
CA SER A 3 0.85 4.83 19.83
C SER A 3 1.06 4.11 18.50
N GLU A 4 2.19 3.41 18.36
CA GLU A 4 2.47 2.57 17.18
C GLU A 4 1.33 1.60 16.88
N PHE A 5 0.73 1.00 17.91
CA PHE A 5 -0.43 0.13 17.77
C PHE A 5 -1.61 0.84 17.08
N LYS A 6 -1.97 2.04 17.53
CA LYS A 6 -3.08 2.80 16.94
C LYS A 6 -2.75 3.27 15.52
N LEU A 7 -1.50 3.67 15.27
CA LEU A 7 -1.04 4.04 13.93
C LEU A 7 -1.22 2.87 12.96
N MET A 8 -0.86 1.66 13.38
CA MET A 8 -1.03 0.48 12.56
C MET A 8 -2.49 0.06 12.35
N GLU A 9 -3.36 0.19 13.36
CA GLU A 9 -4.80 -0.03 13.17
C GLU A 9 -5.37 0.93 12.12
N VAL A 10 -5.04 2.21 12.23
CA VAL A 10 -5.46 3.23 11.28
C VAL A 10 -4.92 2.93 9.89
N ALA A 11 -3.62 2.63 9.78
CA ALA A 11 -2.98 2.28 8.52
C ALA A 11 -3.65 1.05 7.86
N SER A 12 -3.93 0.01 8.64
CA SER A 12 -4.63 -1.20 8.17
C SER A 12 -6.01 -0.87 7.61
N ARG A 13 -6.78 -0.04 8.32
CA ARG A 13 -8.13 0.36 7.91
C ARG A 13 -8.10 1.21 6.64
N VAL A 14 -7.23 2.22 6.58
CA VAL A 14 -7.12 3.12 5.43
C VAL A 14 -6.65 2.36 4.20
N PHE A 15 -5.59 1.55 4.34
CA PHE A 15 -5.08 0.72 3.25
C PHE A 15 -6.11 -0.28 2.74
N GLY A 16 -6.83 -0.95 3.65
CA GLY A 16 -7.92 -1.85 3.30
C GLY A 16 -9.04 -1.13 2.55
N SER A 17 -9.39 0.09 2.95
CA SER A 17 -10.37 0.92 2.22
C SER A 17 -9.90 1.26 0.81
N ILE A 18 -8.63 1.65 0.63
CA ILE A 18 -8.05 1.94 -0.68
C ILE A 18 -8.12 0.69 -1.56
N CYS A 19 -7.66 -0.46 -1.05
CA CYS A 19 -7.68 -1.73 -1.77
C CYS A 19 -9.10 -2.13 -2.19
N ASN A 20 -10.09 -1.97 -1.30
CA ASN A 20 -11.49 -2.25 -1.61
C ASN A 20 -12.03 -1.36 -2.74
N GLN A 21 -11.69 -0.07 -2.74
CA GLN A 21 -12.13 0.84 -3.80
C GLN A 21 -11.60 0.44 -5.18
N ILE A 22 -10.38 -0.11 -5.24
CA ILE A 22 -9.76 -0.59 -6.49
C ILE A 22 -10.06 -2.07 -6.78
N ASN A 23 -10.98 -2.69 -6.04
CA ASN A 23 -11.33 -4.11 -6.10
C ASN A 23 -10.10 -5.03 -6.01
N GLN A 24 -9.15 -4.69 -5.15
CA GLN A 24 -7.96 -5.49 -4.87
C GLN A 24 -7.92 -5.96 -3.42
N GLN A 25 -7.20 -7.04 -3.18
CA GLN A 25 -6.91 -7.51 -1.84
C GLN A 25 -5.49 -7.08 -1.45
N GLY A 26 -5.40 -6.18 -0.48
CA GLY A 26 -4.14 -5.80 0.17
C GLY A 26 -4.13 -6.25 1.62
N TYR A 27 -2.95 -6.49 2.16
CA TYR A 27 -2.75 -6.80 3.58
C TYR A 27 -1.46 -6.16 4.10
N ILE A 28 -1.31 -6.13 5.42
CA ILE A 28 -0.07 -5.75 6.06
C ILE A 28 0.68 -7.01 6.49
N GLU A 29 1.91 -7.17 6.01
CA GLU A 29 2.82 -8.23 6.46
C GLU A 29 3.85 -7.69 7.45
N ASN A 30 4.23 -8.51 8.43
CA ASN A 30 5.37 -8.25 9.28
C ASN A 30 6.54 -9.12 8.82
N ARG A 31 7.66 -8.49 8.47
CA ARG A 31 8.86 -9.16 7.99
C ARG A 31 10.10 -8.53 8.61
N SER A 32 10.88 -9.36 9.32
CA SER A 32 12.14 -8.93 9.95
C SER A 32 12.01 -7.71 10.88
N GLY A 33 10.86 -7.56 11.54
CA GLY A 33 10.59 -6.45 12.46
C GLY A 33 10.03 -5.19 11.78
N ALA A 34 9.97 -5.14 10.46
CA ALA A 34 9.33 -4.08 9.69
C ALA A 34 7.94 -4.52 9.21
N LYS A 35 7.04 -3.56 9.01
CA LYS A 35 5.68 -3.79 8.49
C LYS A 35 5.61 -3.30 7.06
N TYR A 36 4.89 -4.00 6.20
CA TYR A 36 4.77 -3.65 4.79
C TYR A 36 3.32 -3.70 4.35
N PHE A 37 2.89 -2.71 3.58
CA PHE A 37 1.69 -2.82 2.76
C PHE A 37 2.00 -3.71 1.56
N THR A 38 1.21 -4.76 1.36
CA THR A 38 1.45 -5.74 0.29
C THR A 38 0.21 -5.97 -0.55
N ILE A 39 0.41 -6.02 -1.86
CA ILE A 39 -0.57 -6.48 -2.85
C ILE A 39 0.03 -7.66 -3.61
N ILE A 40 -0.77 -8.73 -3.78
CA ILE A 40 -0.40 -9.91 -4.56
C ILE A 40 -1.19 -9.91 -5.87
N ALA A 41 -0.49 -10.10 -6.98
CA ALA A 41 -1.07 -10.32 -8.30
C ALA A 41 -1.61 -11.77 -8.45
N PRO A 42 -2.45 -12.05 -9.46
CA PRO A 42 -3.09 -13.36 -9.62
C PRO A 42 -2.14 -14.56 -9.66
N CYS A 43 -0.93 -14.43 -10.21
CA CYS A 43 0.03 -15.52 -10.29
C CYS A 43 0.99 -15.58 -9.09
N GLY A 44 0.75 -14.78 -8.05
CA GLY A 44 1.53 -14.78 -6.82
C GLY A 44 2.66 -13.76 -6.78
N GLY A 45 2.87 -12.98 -7.84
CA GLY A 45 3.80 -11.84 -7.84
C GLY A 45 3.41 -10.83 -6.75
N LYS A 46 4.39 -10.24 -6.06
CA LYS A 46 4.15 -9.34 -4.94
C LYS A 46 4.73 -7.95 -5.18
N ARG A 47 3.98 -6.93 -4.76
CA ARG A 47 4.51 -5.59 -4.51
C ARG A 47 4.31 -5.27 -3.04
N CYS A 48 5.41 -4.97 -2.38
CA CYS A 48 5.42 -4.56 -0.98
C CYS A 48 5.86 -3.09 -0.89
N TYR A 49 5.45 -2.40 0.16
CA TYR A 49 5.92 -1.06 0.54
C TYR A 49 6.07 -0.98 2.05
N GLU A 50 7.27 -0.68 2.54
CA GLU A 50 7.55 -0.58 3.97
C GLU A 50 6.76 0.58 4.59
N VAL A 51 6.09 0.30 5.71
CA VAL A 51 5.29 1.27 6.43
C VAL A 51 6.21 2.22 7.19
N ASN A 52 6.27 3.47 6.77
CA ASN A 52 6.99 4.52 7.49
C ASN A 52 6.12 5.09 8.63
N LEU A 53 6.52 4.84 9.88
CA LEU A 53 5.77 5.28 11.07
C LEU A 53 5.76 6.81 11.25
N GLU A 54 6.86 7.50 10.96
CA GLU A 54 6.91 8.97 11.07
C GLU A 54 5.98 9.63 10.05
N TRP A 55 5.95 9.10 8.84
CA TRP A 55 4.99 9.51 7.82
C TRP A 55 3.55 9.21 8.25
N LEU A 56 3.28 8.02 8.80
CA LEU A 56 1.96 7.68 9.34
C LEU A 56 1.52 8.65 10.43
N GLU A 57 2.41 9.01 11.37
CA GLU A 57 2.11 10.00 12.40
C GLU A 57 1.68 11.35 11.81
N ASN A 58 2.36 11.79 10.74
CA ASN A 58 2.04 13.05 10.07
C ASN A 58 0.70 13.03 9.34
N ILE A 59 0.33 11.92 8.67
CA ILE A 59 -0.96 11.85 7.96
C ILE A 59 -2.15 11.72 8.91
N VAL A 60 -1.94 11.16 10.12
CA VAL A 60 -3.01 11.02 11.13
C VAL A 60 -3.08 12.21 12.08
N ASP A 61 -2.17 13.17 11.98
CA ASP A 61 -2.22 14.40 12.76
C ASP A 61 -3.43 15.24 12.36
N GLY A 62 -4.24 15.63 13.35
CA GLY A 62 -5.55 16.22 13.11
C GLY A 62 -6.56 15.29 12.43
N TRP A 63 -6.44 13.97 12.65
CA TRP A 63 -7.23 12.85 12.09
C TRP A 63 -8.45 13.24 11.25
N ASN A 64 -8.30 13.04 9.94
CA ASN A 64 -9.37 13.11 8.95
C ASN A 64 -9.20 11.91 8.01
N GLU A 65 -10.22 11.06 7.94
CA GLU A 65 -10.12 9.79 7.21
C GLU A 65 -9.93 9.99 5.70
N GLU A 66 -10.63 10.95 5.09
CA GLU A 66 -10.53 11.22 3.66
C GLU A 66 -9.17 11.82 3.29
N ARG A 67 -8.63 12.71 4.12
CA ARG A 67 -7.26 13.21 3.97
C ARG A 67 -6.24 12.08 4.10
N ALA A 68 -6.39 11.21 5.10
CA ALA A 68 -5.48 10.09 5.30
C ALA A 68 -5.52 9.09 4.14
N LYS A 69 -6.72 8.80 3.59
CA LYS A 69 -6.89 8.01 2.37
C LYS A 69 -6.17 8.63 1.18
N TRP A 70 -6.36 9.93 0.95
CA TRP A 70 -5.75 10.65 -0.16
C TRP A 70 -4.21 10.66 -0.07
N GLU A 71 -3.64 11.00 1.09
CA GLU A 71 -2.18 11.01 1.30
C GLU A 71 -1.59 9.60 1.18
N MET A 72 -2.26 8.59 1.76
CA MET A 72 -1.84 7.20 1.68
C MET A 72 -1.91 6.66 0.24
N ALA A 73 -2.98 6.94 -0.49
CA ALA A 73 -3.11 6.52 -1.89
C ALA A 73 -2.00 7.14 -2.75
N LYS A 74 -1.71 8.43 -2.58
CA LYS A 74 -0.64 9.13 -3.30
C LYS A 74 0.74 8.50 -3.03
N ASP A 75 1.03 8.18 -1.78
CA ASP A 75 2.30 7.56 -1.41
C ASP A 75 2.41 6.12 -1.95
N ILE A 76 1.33 5.34 -1.84
CA ILE A 76 1.24 3.97 -2.36
C ILE A 76 1.37 3.93 -3.89
N VAL A 77 0.76 4.87 -4.63
CA VAL A 77 0.93 5.01 -6.09
C VAL A 77 2.40 5.16 -6.43
N GLY A 78 3.12 6.03 -5.71
CA GLY A 78 4.55 6.20 -5.92
C GLY A 78 5.30 4.90 -5.65
N GLN A 79 5.05 4.25 -4.52
CA GLN A 79 5.94 3.21 -4.01
C GLN A 79 5.66 1.80 -4.57
N LEU A 80 4.38 1.42 -4.79
CA LEU A 80 4.04 0.12 -5.36
C LEU A 80 4.35 0.03 -6.86
N SER A 81 4.38 1.17 -7.56
CA SER A 81 4.73 1.23 -8.99
C SER A 81 6.21 0.91 -9.25
N PHE A 82 7.11 1.24 -8.30
CA PHE A 82 8.56 1.11 -8.51
C PHE A 82 9.23 -0.08 -7.81
N ALA A 83 8.46 -0.93 -7.12
CA ALA A 83 8.92 -2.11 -6.38
C ALA A 83 9.90 -1.79 -5.23
N SER A 84 9.48 -2.01 -3.98
CA SER A 84 10.38 -1.88 -2.81
C SER A 84 11.08 -3.21 -2.44
N PHE A 85 11.94 -3.18 -1.41
CA PHE A 85 12.79 -4.26 -0.89
C PHE A 85 12.08 -5.59 -0.53
N GLY A 86 10.74 -5.62 -0.52
CA GLY A 86 9.94 -6.86 -0.33
C GLY A 86 9.28 -7.42 -1.59
N SER A 87 9.37 -6.72 -2.72
CA SER A 87 8.64 -7.05 -3.94
C SER A 87 9.28 -8.20 -4.72
N THR A 88 8.47 -8.95 -5.46
CA THR A 88 8.97 -9.93 -6.44
C THR A 88 9.80 -9.21 -7.50
N PRO A 89 11.04 -9.66 -7.79
CA PRO A 89 11.87 -9.08 -8.83
C PRO A 89 11.17 -9.06 -10.18
N LEU A 90 11.41 -8.01 -10.99
CA LEU A 90 10.77 -7.85 -12.30
C LEU A 90 10.97 -9.06 -13.23
N LEU A 91 12.13 -9.71 -13.16
CA LEU A 91 12.45 -10.89 -13.96
C LEU A 91 11.74 -12.16 -13.49
N GLU A 92 11.26 -12.18 -12.25
CA GLU A 92 10.53 -13.31 -11.65
C GLU A 92 9.01 -13.16 -11.76
N LEU A 93 8.52 -11.97 -12.15
CA LEU A 93 7.11 -11.78 -12.45
C LEU A 93 6.72 -12.50 -13.73
N THR A 94 5.50 -13.04 -13.74
CA THR A 94 4.86 -13.50 -14.98
C THR A 94 4.38 -12.30 -15.80
N ASP A 95 4.05 -12.52 -17.08
CA ASP A 95 3.44 -11.45 -17.89
C ASP A 95 2.08 -11.02 -17.34
N GLU A 96 1.30 -11.94 -16.78
CA GLU A 96 0.02 -11.63 -16.12
C GLU A 96 0.22 -10.76 -14.87
N ASP A 97 1.25 -11.03 -14.06
CA ASP A 97 1.57 -10.17 -12.91
C ASP A 97 2.00 -8.77 -13.34
N ARG A 98 2.79 -8.66 -14.42
CA ARG A 98 3.22 -7.36 -14.97
C ARG A 98 2.02 -6.55 -15.44
N VAL A 99 1.15 -7.13 -16.27
CA VAL A 99 -0.07 -6.48 -16.74
C VAL A 99 -0.97 -6.07 -15.57
N PHE A 100 -1.08 -6.91 -14.55
CA PHE A 100 -1.82 -6.59 -13.33
C PHE A 100 -1.24 -5.35 -12.60
N PHE A 101 0.07 -5.31 -12.38
CA PHE A 101 0.71 -4.22 -11.65
C PHE A 101 0.77 -2.92 -12.48
N ASP A 102 0.92 -3.01 -13.80
CA ASP A 102 0.85 -1.83 -14.67
C ASP A 102 -0.53 -1.19 -14.58
N GLY A 103 -1.61 -1.99 -14.61
CA GLY A 103 -2.98 -1.50 -14.42
C GLY A 103 -3.35 -1.12 -12.98
N LEU A 104 -2.52 -1.47 -11.99
CA LEU A 104 -2.75 -1.10 -10.58
C LEU A 104 -2.58 0.41 -10.39
N THR A 105 -1.64 1.02 -11.10
CA THR A 105 -1.35 2.45 -11.05
C THR A 105 -2.58 3.29 -11.42
N ASP A 106 -3.22 2.96 -12.54
CA ASP A 106 -4.43 3.65 -13.02
C ASP A 106 -5.59 3.53 -12.02
N LYS A 107 -5.76 2.35 -11.42
CA LYS A 107 -6.79 2.14 -10.39
C LYS A 107 -6.49 2.95 -9.12
N LEU A 108 -5.24 3.01 -8.68
CA LEU A 108 -4.89 3.80 -7.51
C LEU A 108 -5.05 5.31 -7.76
N PHE A 109 -4.84 5.79 -8.99
CA PHE A 109 -5.15 7.17 -9.36
C PHE A 109 -6.64 7.51 -9.21
N SER A 110 -7.57 6.55 -9.39
CA SER A 110 -9.00 6.80 -9.19
C SER A 110 -9.38 7.01 -7.71
N VAL A 111 -8.47 6.75 -6.77
CA VAL A 111 -8.66 7.02 -5.33
C VAL A 111 -8.27 8.48 -4.99
N ILE A 112 -7.43 9.09 -5.82
CA ILE A 112 -6.86 10.42 -5.62
C ILE A 112 -7.67 11.51 -6.36
N ALA A 113 -8.39 11.12 -7.41
CA ALA A 113 -9.19 11.98 -8.29
C ALA A 113 -10.57 12.29 -7.71
#